data_AF-A0A258KGC3-F1
#
_entry.id   AF-A0A258KGC3-F1
#
_cell.length_a   1.000
_cell.length_b   1.000
_cell.length_c   1.000
_cell.angle_alpha   90.00
_cell.angle_beta   90.00
_cell.angle_gamma   90.00
#
_symmetry.space_group_name_H-M   'P 1'
#
loop_
_entity.id
_entity.type
_entity.pdbx_description
1 polymer ?
#
loop_
_entity_poly.entity_id
_entity_poly.type
_entity_poly.pdbx_seq_one_letter_code
_entity_poly.pdbx_strand_id
1 'polypeptide(L)' 'MSIGCPICGKPVDPGFRPFCSKRCSDVDLQRWLSGRYVVPASDDEDENLSSEDIYRNDD' A
#
# COMPACT_ATOMS: atom_id res chain seq x y z
N MET A 1 -2.29 14.27 -16.94
CA MET A 1 -3.60 13.92 -16.35
C MET A 1 -3.50 14.19 -14.85
N SER A 2 -4.47 14.88 -14.25
CA SER A 2 -4.49 15.02 -12.78
C SER A 2 -4.89 13.68 -12.18
N ILE A 3 -4.10 13.20 -11.21
CA ILE A 3 -4.48 12.00 -10.48
C ILE A 3 -5.68 12.37 -9.59
N GLY A 4 -6.83 11.73 -9.83
CA GLY A 4 -8.04 11.94 -9.02
C GLY A 4 -7.88 11.33 -7.63
N CYS A 5 -8.84 11.59 -6.75
CA CYS A 5 -8.86 10.97 -5.42
C CYS A 5 -8.83 9.43 -5.56
N PRO A 6 -7.90 8.73 -4.89
CA PRO A 6 -7.74 7.27 -5.05
C PRO A 6 -8.94 6.47 -4.51
N ILE A 7 -9.82 7.11 -3.73
CA ILE A 7 -10.99 6.48 -3.12
C ILE A 7 -12.26 6.62 -3.99
N CYS A 8 -12.40 7.71 -4.74
CA CYS A 8 -13.65 8.00 -5.47
C CYS A 8 -13.48 8.71 -6.83
N GLY A 9 -12.26 9.02 -7.27
CA GLY A 9 -11.96 9.64 -8.56
C GLY A 9 -12.23 11.15 -8.68
N LYS A 10 -12.86 11.79 -7.69
CA LYS A 10 -13.13 13.24 -7.69
C LYS A 10 -11.83 14.08 -7.68
N PRO A 11 -11.87 15.34 -8.14
CA PRO A 11 -10.74 16.25 -8.02
C PRO A 11 -10.21 16.32 -6.58
N VAL A 12 -8.88 16.30 -6.45
CA VAL A 12 -8.21 16.35 -5.15
C VAL A 12 -8.38 17.75 -4.55
N ASP A 13 -8.67 17.81 -3.25
CA ASP A 13 -8.71 19.06 -2.50
C ASP A 13 -7.29 19.34 -1.94
N PRO A 14 -6.72 20.54 -2.13
CA PRO A 14 -5.40 20.88 -1.60
C PRO A 14 -5.22 20.67 -0.09
N GLY A 15 -6.27 20.86 0.71
CA GLY A 15 -6.26 20.65 2.16
C GLY A 15 -6.35 19.18 2.57
N PHE A 16 -6.74 18.29 1.65
CA PHE A 16 -6.92 16.86 1.93
C PHE A 16 -6.09 15.94 1.04
N ARG A 17 -5.06 16.45 0.35
CA ARG A 17 -4.20 15.65 -0.53
C ARG A 17 -3.70 14.38 0.16
N PRO A 18 -3.78 13.20 -0.48
CA PRO A 18 -4.15 12.94 -1.88
C PRO A 18 -5.67 12.77 -2.14
N PHE A 19 -6.53 13.12 -1.19
CA PHE A 19 -7.98 12.87 -1.24
C PHE A 19 -8.80 14.12 -1.59
N CYS A 20 -10.09 13.92 -1.88
CA CYS A 20 -11.03 15.03 -2.12
C CYS A 20 -11.72 15.53 -0.83
N SER A 21 -11.53 14.87 0.31
CA SER A 21 -12.20 15.22 1.59
C SER A 21 -11.66 14.39 2.76
N LYS A 22 -11.92 14.84 4.00
CA LYS A 22 -11.70 14.05 5.22
C LYS A 22 -12.35 12.66 5.15
N ARG A 23 -13.59 12.57 4.66
CA ARG A 23 -14.32 11.29 4.53
C ARG A 23 -13.51 10.26 3.72
N CYS A 24 -12.90 10.68 2.61
CA CYS A 24 -12.11 9.76 1.78
C CYS A 24 -10.81 9.34 2.48
N SER A 25 -10.16 10.23 3.23
CA SER A 25 -9.01 9.88 4.08
C SER A 25 -9.39 8.86 5.15
N ASP A 26 -10.53 9.02 5.81
CA ASP A 26 -10.99 8.09 6.85
C ASP A 26 -11.32 6.70 6.26
N VAL A 27 -11.89 6.65 5.06
CA VAL A 27 -12.17 5.39 4.34
C VAL A 27 -10.87 4.67 3.98
N ASP A 28 -9.86 5.40 3.53
CA ASP A 28 -8.54 4.81 3.24
C ASP A 28 -7.93 4.20 4.50
N LEU A 29 -7.93 4.95 5.61
CA LEU A 29 -7.46 4.47 6.90
C LEU A 29 -8.19 3.21 7.36
N GLN A 30 -9.52 3.14 7.21
CA GLN A 30 -10.27 1.94 7.55
C GLN A 30 -9.85 0.73 6.71
N ARG A 31 -9.52 0.91 5.42
CA ARG A 31 -9.01 -0.18 4.56
C ARG A 31 -7.66 -0.70 5.04
N TRP A 32 -6.78 0.19 5.48
CA TRP A 32 -5.52 -0.17 6.14
C TRP A 32 -5.76 -0.98 7.40
N LEU A 33 -6.57 -0.46 8.32
CA LEU A 33 -6.85 -1.12 9.60
C LEU A 33 -7.59 -2.45 9.45
N SER A 34 -8.32 -2.63 8.35
CA SER A 34 -9.03 -3.88 8.05
C SER A 34 -8.19 -4.89 7.26
N GLY A 35 -6.92 -4.60 6.98
CA GLY A 35 -6.06 -5.47 6.18
C GLY A 35 -6.52 -5.67 4.74
N ARG A 36 -7.27 -4.72 4.17
CA ARG A 36 -7.77 -4.82 2.78
C ARG A 36 -6.70 -4.57 1.73
N TYR A 37 -5.60 -3.91 2.10
CA TYR A 37 -4.46 -3.74 1.22
C TYR A 37 -3.57 -4.98 1.33
N VAL A 38 -3.58 -5.80 0.29
CA VAL A 38 -2.82 -7.04 0.17
C VAL A 38 -1.90 -6.92 -1.04
N VAL A 39 -0.63 -7.26 -0.87
CA VAL A 39 0.29 -7.46 -1.97
C VAL A 39 0.10 -8.91 -2.43
N PRO A 40 -0.36 -9.16 -3.67
CA PRO A 40 -0.47 -10.52 -4.17
C PRO A 40 0.92 -11.17 -4.20
N ALA A 41 1.01 -12.43 -3.76
CA ALA A 41 2.20 -13.22 -3.99
C ALA A 41 2.35 -13.46 -5.51
N SER A 42 3.55 -13.26 -6.03
CA SER A 42 3.95 -13.83 -7.32
C SER A 42 4.13 -15.33 -7.14
N ASP A 43 3.70 -16.13 -8.11
CA ASP A 43 3.94 -17.59 -8.13
C ASP A 43 5.43 -17.96 -8.32
N ASP A 44 6.30 -16.96 -8.43
CA ASP A 44 7.75 -17.10 -8.54
C ASP A 44 8.30 -17.42 -7.14
N GLU A 45 8.35 -18.72 -6.84
CA GLU A 45 9.08 -19.43 -5.79
C GLU A 45 9.38 -18.67 -4.49
N ASP A 46 8.74 -19.15 -3.41
CA ASP A 46 8.98 -18.80 -2.02
C ASP A 46 10.45 -19.04 -1.59
N GLU A 47 11.39 -18.23 -2.06
CA GLU A 47 12.66 -18.02 -1.36
C GLU A 47 12.40 -17.03 -0.22
N ASN A 48 11.77 -17.54 0.83
CA ASN A 48 11.84 -16.92 2.14
C ASN A 48 13.31 -17.02 2.59
N LEU A 49 14.15 -16.08 2.14
CA LEU A 49 15.51 -15.93 2.64
C LEU A 49 15.41 -15.74 4.15
N SER A 50 15.68 -16.83 4.88
CA SER A 50 15.75 -16.76 6.33
C SER A 50 16.93 -15.86 6.68
N SER A 51 16.81 -15.15 7.80
CA SER A 51 17.90 -14.37 8.38
C SER A 51 19.19 -15.19 8.49
N GLU A 52 19.09 -16.51 8.64
CA GLU A 52 20.19 -17.47 8.68
C GLU A 52 20.90 -17.71 7.33
N ASP A 53 20.24 -17.43 6.20
CA ASP A 53 20.82 -17.61 4.85
C ASP A 53 21.71 -16.41 4.44
N ILE A 54 21.50 -15.23 5.03
CA ILE A 54 22.26 -14.01 4.73
C ILE A 54 23.68 -14.03 5.36
N TYR A 55 23.88 -14.75 6.47
CA TYR A 55 25.16 -14.79 7.21
C TYR A 55 26.06 -15.98 6.89
N ARG A 56 25.74 -16.77 5.85
CA ARG A 56 26.43 -18.04 5.57
C ARG A 56 27.21 -18.04 4.26
N ASN A 57 27.86 -16.92 3.92
CA ASN A 57 28.90 -16.93 2.89
C ASN A 57 30.01 -15.97 3.32
N ASP A 58 31.12 -16.53 3.79
CA ASP A 58 32.49 -16.05 3.60
C ASP A 58 33.41 -16.89 4.52
N ASP A 59 33.94 -17.98 3.95
CA ASP A 59 35.18 -18.65 4.40
C ASP A 59 36.37 -17.90 3.78
#